data_AF-A0A7K5UGP0-F1
#
_entry.id   AF-A0A7K5UGP0-F1
#
_cell.length_a   1.000
_cell.length_b   1.000
_cell.length_c   1.000
_cell.angle_alpha   90.00
_cell.angle_beta   90.00
_cell.angle_gamma   90.00
#
_symmetry.space_group_name_H-M   'P 1'
#
loop_
_entity.id
_entity.type
_entity.pdbx_description
1 polymer ?
#
loop_
_entity_poly.entity_id
_entity_poly.type
_entity_poly.pdbx_seq_one_letter_code
_entity_poly.pdbx_strand_id
1 'polypeptide(L)'
;GAAGCVATLLHDAAMNPAEVVKQRMQMYNSPYQRVMDCVRAVWRNEGAGAFYRSYTTQLTMNIPFQAIHFMTYEFLQEQLNPHRQYNPGSHVVSGACAGAVAAAATTPLDVCKTLLNTQESLALSSNISGHITGMANAFRTVYQVGGVTAYFRGVQARVIYQMPSTAIAWSVYEFFKYILTKRQEERRAGK
;
A
#
# COMPACT_ATOMS: atom_id res chain seq x y z
N GLY A 1 1.08 7.85 -15.90
CA GLY A 1 1.62 8.52 -14.70
C GLY A 1 0.53 9.30 -13.96
N ALA A 2 0.33 10.58 -14.29
CA ALA A 2 -0.50 11.50 -13.51
C ALA A 2 -1.95 11.06 -13.27
N ALA A 3 -2.65 10.58 -14.30
CA ALA A 3 -4.03 10.07 -14.15
C ALA A 3 -4.13 8.88 -13.20
N GLY A 4 -3.12 8.01 -13.19
CA GLY A 4 -3.02 6.88 -12.26
C GLY A 4 -2.86 7.35 -10.83
N CYS A 5 -1.96 8.33 -10.58
CA CYS A 5 -1.80 8.91 -9.25
C CYS A 5 -3.12 9.53 -8.77
N VAL A 6 -3.78 10.36 -9.58
CA VAL A 6 -5.05 11.01 -9.19
C VAL A 6 -6.14 9.99 -8.91
N ALA A 7 -6.25 8.93 -9.72
CA ALA A 7 -7.19 7.84 -9.48
C ALA A 7 -6.94 7.15 -8.13
N THR A 8 -5.67 6.88 -7.79
CA THR A 8 -5.30 6.30 -6.49
C THR A 8 -5.68 7.24 -5.33
N LEU A 9 -5.42 8.55 -5.44
CA LEU A 9 -5.76 9.50 -4.36
C LEU A 9 -7.28 9.60 -4.12
N LEU A 10 -8.08 9.53 -5.18
CA LEU A 10 -9.54 9.52 -5.10
C LEU A 10 -10.06 8.19 -4.53
N HIS A 11 -9.47 7.07 -4.95
CA HIS A 11 -9.77 5.75 -4.40
C HIS A 11 -9.49 5.71 -2.89
N ASP A 12 -8.31 6.17 -2.48
CA ASP A 12 -7.92 6.25 -1.08
C ASP A 12 -8.88 7.14 -0.29
N ALA A 13 -9.32 8.26 -0.85
CA ALA A 13 -10.27 9.17 -0.20
C ALA A 13 -11.61 8.50 0.10
N ALA A 14 -12.09 7.68 -0.84
CA ALA A 14 -13.35 6.96 -0.71
C ALA A 14 -13.23 5.74 0.23
N MET A 15 -12.08 5.06 0.23
CA MET A 15 -11.84 3.87 1.05
C MET A 15 -11.39 4.18 2.48
N ASN A 16 -10.84 5.35 2.75
CA ASN A 16 -10.26 5.69 4.06
C ASN A 16 -11.21 5.43 5.25
N PRO A 17 -12.52 5.76 5.21
CA PRO A 17 -13.43 5.45 6.32
C PRO A 17 -13.57 3.95 6.58
N ALA A 18 -13.60 3.12 5.53
CA ALA A 18 -13.67 1.67 5.66
C ALA A 18 -12.36 1.08 6.21
N GLU A 19 -11.21 1.62 5.79
CA GLU A 19 -9.91 1.22 6.33
C GLU A 19 -9.79 1.52 7.83
N VAL A 20 -10.22 2.70 8.27
CA VAL A 20 -10.19 3.09 9.69
C VAL A 20 -11.03 2.14 10.55
N VAL A 21 -12.22 1.76 10.08
CA VAL A 21 -13.08 0.80 10.80
C VAL A 21 -12.44 -0.59 10.82
N LYS A 22 -11.91 -1.05 9.68
CA LYS A 22 -11.22 -2.34 9.58
C LYS A 22 -10.03 -2.42 10.54
N GLN A 23 -9.18 -1.39 10.56
CA GLN A 23 -8.02 -1.34 11.43
C GLN A 23 -8.42 -1.43 12.91
N ARG A 24 -9.42 -0.65 13.35
CA ARG A 24 -9.93 -0.68 14.74
C ARG A 24 -10.55 -2.02 15.13
N MET A 25 -11.21 -2.70 14.21
CA MET A 25 -11.74 -4.04 14.45
C MET A 25 -10.65 -5.11 14.50
N GLN A 26 -9.55 -4.92 13.77
CA GLN A 26 -8.41 -5.85 13.73
C GLN A 26 -7.39 -5.63 14.86
N MET A 27 -7.57 -4.61 15.70
CA MET A 27 -6.74 -4.41 16.89
C MET A 27 -6.90 -5.56 17.89
N TYR A 28 -5.80 -5.96 18.54
CA TYR A 28 -5.82 -6.98 19.57
C TYR A 28 -6.73 -6.56 20.74
N ASN A 29 -7.65 -7.43 21.13
CA ASN A 29 -8.68 -7.17 22.14
C ASN A 29 -9.64 -6.01 21.79
N SER A 30 -10.04 -5.89 20.52
CA SER A 30 -10.99 -4.86 20.08
C SER A 30 -12.36 -5.01 20.76
N PRO A 31 -12.93 -3.94 21.35
CA PRO A 31 -14.25 -3.97 21.97
C PRO A 31 -15.40 -4.01 20.94
N TYR A 32 -15.11 -3.90 19.64
CA TYR A 32 -16.11 -3.78 18.58
C TYR A 32 -16.35 -5.11 17.87
N GLN A 33 -17.53 -5.68 18.04
CA GLN A 33 -17.92 -6.92 17.33
C GLN A 33 -18.62 -6.67 15.99
N ARG A 34 -19.17 -5.47 15.78
CA ARG A 34 -19.88 -5.11 14.55
C ARG A 34 -19.34 -3.79 13.99
N VAL A 35 -19.28 -3.74 12.67
CA VAL A 35 -18.85 -2.56 11.90
C VAL A 35 -19.65 -1.32 12.32
N MET A 36 -20.97 -1.44 12.43
CA MET A 36 -21.85 -0.32 12.77
C MET A 36 -21.66 0.20 14.19
N ASP A 37 -21.29 -0.67 15.13
CA ASP A 37 -21.00 -0.28 16.51
C ASP A 37 -19.68 0.50 16.58
N CYS A 38 -18.67 0.05 15.82
CA CYS A 38 -17.42 0.79 15.64
C CYS A 38 -17.66 2.16 15.00
N VAL A 39 -18.42 2.22 13.90
CA VAL A 39 -18.71 3.49 13.20
C VAL A 39 -19.42 4.47 14.14
N ARG A 40 -20.46 4.02 14.85
CA ARG A 40 -21.22 4.86 15.77
C ARG A 40 -20.38 5.34 16.95
N ALA A 41 -19.52 4.48 17.50
CA ALA A 41 -18.61 4.84 18.58
C ALA A 41 -17.58 5.89 18.13
N VAL A 42 -16.94 5.69 16.97
CA VAL A 42 -15.96 6.64 16.41
C VAL A 42 -16.62 7.99 16.12
N TRP A 43 -17.81 7.98 15.49
CA TRP A 43 -18.54 9.20 15.18
C TRP A 43 -18.93 9.99 16.44
N ARG A 44 -19.40 9.31 17.50
CA ARG A 44 -19.88 9.96 18.73
C ARG A 44 -18.75 10.41 19.66
N ASN A 45 -17.64 9.67 19.71
CA ASN A 45 -16.55 9.93 20.65
C ASN A 45 -15.44 10.83 20.06
N GLU A 46 -15.18 10.73 18.76
CA GLU A 46 -14.03 11.41 18.11
C GLU A 46 -14.45 12.33 16.94
N GLY A 47 -15.69 12.21 16.46
CA GLY A 47 -16.25 13.03 15.39
C GLY A 47 -15.82 12.63 13.98
N ALA A 48 -16.32 13.36 12.97
CA ALA A 48 -16.08 13.06 11.55
C ALA A 48 -14.60 13.17 11.14
N GLY A 49 -13.81 14.01 11.82
CA GLY A 49 -12.38 14.17 11.56
C GLY A 49 -11.54 12.90 11.83
N ALA A 50 -12.03 12.01 12.71
CA ALA A 50 -11.35 10.75 13.01
C ALA A 50 -11.26 9.81 11.79
N PHE A 51 -12.27 9.85 10.91
CA PHE A 51 -12.31 9.03 9.69
C PHE A 51 -11.32 9.50 8.61
N TYR A 52 -10.84 10.75 8.67
CA TYR A 52 -9.89 11.31 7.70
C TYR A 52 -8.52 11.59 8.32
N ARG A 53 -8.33 11.33 9.61
CA ARG A 53 -7.04 11.52 10.29
C ARG A 53 -5.93 10.67 9.65
N SER A 54 -6.24 9.45 9.25
CA SER A 54 -5.29 8.57 8.55
C SER A 54 -5.10 8.95 7.08
N TYR A 55 -6.02 9.73 6.47
CA TYR A 55 -5.97 10.07 5.04
C TYR A 55 -4.71 10.87 4.68
N THR A 56 -4.33 11.84 5.51
CA THR A 56 -3.09 12.62 5.31
C THR A 56 -1.85 11.73 5.38
N THR A 57 -1.85 10.73 6.26
CA THR A 57 -0.80 9.71 6.34
C THR A 57 -0.80 8.76 5.14
N GLN A 58 -1.98 8.35 4.64
CA GLN A 58 -2.11 7.56 3.41
C GLN A 58 -1.48 8.32 2.23
N LEU A 59 -1.87 9.59 2.04
CA LEU A 59 -1.37 10.42 0.94
C LEU A 59 0.15 10.59 1.01
N THR A 60 0.68 10.88 2.20
CA THR A 60 2.12 11.04 2.45
C THR A 60 2.91 9.78 2.09
N MET A 61 2.28 8.61 2.11
CA MET A 61 2.91 7.33 1.76
C MET A 61 2.69 6.93 0.30
N ASN A 62 1.47 7.05 -0.20
CA ASN A 62 1.08 6.58 -1.52
C ASN A 62 1.69 7.45 -2.62
N ILE A 63 1.79 8.76 -2.42
CA ILE A 63 2.41 9.68 -3.39
C ILE A 63 3.88 9.30 -3.66
N PRO A 64 4.78 9.20 -2.65
CA PRO A 64 6.17 8.81 -2.91
C PRO A 64 6.29 7.37 -3.41
N PHE A 65 5.48 6.43 -2.91
CA PHE A 65 5.48 5.06 -3.43
C PHE A 65 5.18 5.03 -4.94
N GLN A 66 4.09 5.69 -5.34
CA GLN A 66 3.66 5.73 -6.73
C GLN A 66 4.66 6.48 -7.61
N ALA A 67 5.25 7.57 -7.12
CA ALA A 67 6.26 8.33 -7.84
C ALA A 67 7.52 7.50 -8.11
N ILE A 68 8.08 6.87 -7.08
CA ILE A 68 9.28 6.02 -7.21
C ILE A 68 8.98 4.82 -8.10
N HIS A 69 7.84 4.17 -7.90
CA HIS A 69 7.43 3.04 -8.73
C HIS A 69 7.37 3.41 -10.21
N PHE A 70 6.71 4.52 -10.58
CA PHE A 70 6.64 4.96 -11.97
C PHE A 70 8.01 5.37 -12.52
N MET A 71 8.81 6.13 -11.77
CA MET A 71 10.14 6.55 -12.22
C MET A 71 11.05 5.35 -12.48
N THR A 72 11.10 4.39 -11.54
CA THR A 72 11.91 3.18 -11.71
C THR A 72 11.35 2.28 -12.81
N TYR A 73 10.04 2.18 -12.96
CA TYR A 73 9.41 1.40 -14.02
C TYR A 73 9.75 1.94 -15.42
N GLU A 74 9.60 3.24 -15.65
CA GLU A 74 9.92 3.87 -16.94
C GLU A 74 11.42 3.75 -17.24
N PHE A 75 12.29 3.98 -16.25
CA PHE A 75 13.73 3.80 -16.39
C PHE A 75 14.11 2.36 -16.80
N LEU A 76 13.49 1.36 -16.16
CA LEU A 76 13.73 -0.05 -16.50
C LEU A 76 13.13 -0.42 -17.85
N GLN A 77 12.00 0.16 -18.25
CA GLN A 77 11.41 -0.03 -19.59
C GLN A 77 12.31 0.54 -20.70
N GLU A 78 12.90 1.72 -20.50
CA GLU A 78 13.84 2.31 -21.45
C GLU A 78 15.08 1.44 -21.65
N GLN A 79 15.57 0.78 -20.58
CA GLN A 79 16.73 -0.11 -20.63
C GLN A 79 16.42 -1.51 -21.18
N LEU A 80 15.32 -2.13 -20.71
CA LEU A 80 14.96 -3.52 -21.03
C LEU A 80 14.11 -3.66 -22.31
N ASN A 81 13.51 -2.57 -22.79
CA ASN A 81 12.66 -2.56 -23.97
C ASN A 81 12.75 -1.23 -24.76
N PRO A 82 13.95 -0.87 -25.28
CA PRO A 82 14.15 0.38 -26.02
C PRO A 82 13.31 0.50 -27.31
N HIS A 83 12.78 -0.61 -27.83
CA HIS A 83 11.91 -0.63 -29.01
C HIS A 83 10.40 -0.65 -28.68
N ARG A 84 10.02 -0.57 -27.40
CA ARG A 84 8.61 -0.56 -26.93
C ARG A 84 7.73 -1.65 -27.56
N GLN A 85 8.32 -2.79 -27.91
CA GLN A 85 7.55 -3.93 -28.41
C GLN A 85 6.85 -4.63 -27.24
N TYR A 86 5.71 -5.25 -27.50
CA TYR A 86 4.93 -5.94 -26.45
C TYR A 86 5.66 -7.21 -26.00
N ASN A 87 6.56 -7.07 -25.03
CA ASN A 87 7.26 -8.18 -24.37
C ASN A 87 6.75 -8.32 -22.92
N PRO A 88 5.80 -9.23 -22.65
CA PRO A 88 5.21 -9.38 -21.32
C PRO A 88 6.26 -9.68 -20.24
N GLY A 89 7.34 -10.39 -20.56
CA GLY A 89 8.44 -10.66 -19.62
C GLY A 89 9.17 -9.39 -19.16
N SER A 90 9.46 -8.47 -20.08
CA SER A 90 10.11 -7.19 -19.74
C SER A 90 9.23 -6.33 -18.84
N HIS A 91 7.90 -6.33 -19.06
CA HIS A 91 6.94 -5.63 -18.18
C HIS A 91 6.85 -6.25 -16.78
N VAL A 92 6.91 -7.59 -16.68
CA VAL A 92 6.92 -8.30 -15.38
C VAL A 92 8.18 -7.93 -14.60
N VAL A 93 9.34 -8.05 -15.22
CA VAL A 93 10.63 -7.81 -14.57
C VAL A 93 10.77 -6.34 -14.19
N SER A 94 10.43 -5.41 -15.09
CA SER A 94 10.48 -3.98 -14.79
C SER A 94 9.51 -3.60 -13.68
N GLY A 95 8.28 -4.13 -13.70
CA GLY A 95 7.28 -3.92 -12.66
C GLY A 95 7.69 -4.50 -11.30
N ALA A 96 8.26 -5.71 -11.28
CA ALA A 96 8.74 -6.36 -10.06
C ALA A 96 9.92 -5.60 -9.44
N CYS A 97 10.92 -5.23 -10.23
CA CYS A 97 12.07 -4.45 -9.77
C CYS A 97 11.65 -3.05 -9.33
N ALA A 98 10.78 -2.37 -10.07
CA ALA A 98 10.24 -1.08 -9.67
C ALA A 98 9.44 -1.16 -8.37
N GLY A 99 8.63 -2.21 -8.20
CA GLY A 99 7.90 -2.49 -6.97
C GLY A 99 8.85 -2.73 -5.78
N ALA A 100 9.91 -3.50 -5.97
CA ALA A 100 10.90 -3.78 -4.94
C ALA A 100 11.67 -2.52 -4.50
N VAL A 101 12.13 -1.71 -5.46
CA VAL A 101 12.83 -0.45 -5.18
C VAL A 101 11.91 0.56 -4.50
N ALA A 102 10.67 0.72 -5.01
CA ALA A 102 9.69 1.59 -4.39
C ALA A 102 9.36 1.12 -2.96
N ALA A 103 9.12 -0.17 -2.76
CA ALA A 103 8.85 -0.73 -1.45
C ALA A 103 10.01 -0.49 -0.48
N ALA A 104 11.25 -0.75 -0.89
CA ALA A 104 12.43 -0.52 -0.05
C ALA A 104 12.59 0.96 0.34
N ALA A 105 12.39 1.87 -0.63
CA ALA A 105 12.49 3.30 -0.40
C ALA A 105 11.35 3.84 0.50
N THR A 106 10.15 3.27 0.42
CA THR A 106 9.01 3.72 1.26
C THR A 106 8.88 2.97 2.58
N THR A 107 9.67 1.92 2.83
CA THR A 107 9.55 1.13 4.07
C THR A 107 9.65 1.99 5.35
N PRO A 108 10.52 3.02 5.45
CA PRO A 108 10.52 3.93 6.60
C PRO A 108 9.19 4.65 6.83
N LEU A 109 8.52 5.07 5.75
CA LEU A 109 7.21 5.73 5.80
C LEU A 109 6.12 4.73 6.21
N ASP A 110 6.18 3.50 5.71
CA ASP A 110 5.27 2.42 6.08
C ASP A 110 5.38 2.06 7.58
N VAL A 111 6.59 2.03 8.15
CA VAL A 111 6.81 1.80 9.59
C VAL A 111 6.19 2.93 10.42
N CYS A 112 6.46 4.19 10.07
CA CYS A 112 5.88 5.34 10.77
C CYS A 112 4.35 5.36 10.69
N LYS A 113 3.78 5.04 9.52
CA LYS A 113 2.34 4.92 9.34
C LYS A 113 1.75 3.79 10.18
N THR A 114 2.39 2.62 10.18
CA THR A 114 1.92 1.46 10.94
C THR A 114 1.90 1.82 12.42
N LEU A 115 2.96 2.44 12.93
CA LEU A 115 3.03 2.92 14.32
C LEU A 115 1.95 3.95 14.65
N LEU A 116 1.64 4.90 13.76
CA LEU A 116 0.57 5.88 13.99
C LEU A 116 -0.83 5.24 14.00
N ASN A 117 -1.08 4.26 13.13
CA ASN A 117 -2.38 3.62 13.01
C ASN A 117 -2.62 2.54 14.07
N THR A 118 -1.58 1.79 14.46
CA THR A 118 -1.70 0.74 15.47
C THR A 118 -1.49 1.26 16.89
N GLN A 119 -0.89 2.45 17.06
CA GLN A 119 -0.49 3.00 18.37
C GLN A 119 0.20 1.92 19.22
N GLU A 120 1.12 1.15 18.60
CA GLU A 120 1.67 -0.07 19.20
C GLU A 120 2.20 0.19 20.62
N SER A 121 1.75 -0.62 21.60
CA SER A 121 2.02 -0.42 23.04
C SER A 121 3.50 -0.47 23.44
N LEU A 122 4.39 -0.86 22.53
CA LEU A 122 5.85 -0.73 22.70
C LEU A 122 6.28 0.74 22.84
N ALA A 123 5.61 1.68 22.17
CA ALA A 123 5.83 3.12 22.38
C ALA A 123 5.21 3.64 23.70
N LEU A 124 4.18 2.97 24.23
CA LEU A 124 3.64 3.23 25.58
C LEU A 124 4.56 2.73 26.70
N SER A 125 5.45 1.76 26.42
CA SER A 125 6.37 1.21 27.42
C SER A 125 7.55 2.15 27.69
N SER A 126 7.87 3.03 26.75
CA SER A 126 8.93 4.03 26.87
C SER A 126 8.41 5.36 27.42
N ASN A 127 7.77 5.41 28.59
CA ASN A 127 7.49 6.62 29.38
C ASN A 127 6.90 7.88 28.67
N ILE A 128 6.41 7.75 27.42
CA ILE A 128 5.82 8.83 26.63
C ILE A 128 4.31 8.70 26.82
N SER A 129 3.79 9.32 27.88
CA SER A 129 2.36 9.42 28.11
C SER A 129 1.76 10.42 27.12
N GLY A 130 1.37 9.96 25.94
CA GLY A 130 0.69 10.80 24.97
C GLY A 130 0.31 10.06 23.70
N HIS A 131 -0.87 10.35 23.17
CA HIS A 131 -1.28 9.92 21.84
C HIS A 131 -0.25 10.45 20.84
N ILE A 132 0.39 9.59 20.06
CA ILE A 132 1.37 10.05 19.06
C ILE A 132 0.57 10.73 17.95
N THR A 133 0.74 12.05 17.82
CA THR A 133 0.07 12.84 16.80
C THR A 133 1.09 13.36 15.80
N GLY A 134 0.95 12.94 14.54
CA GLY A 134 1.71 13.47 13.41
C GLY A 134 2.93 12.64 13.00
N MET A 135 3.23 12.65 11.70
CA MET A 135 4.33 11.91 11.09
C MET A 135 5.70 12.24 11.70
N ALA A 136 5.97 13.51 11.98
CA ALA A 136 7.27 13.93 12.56
C ALA A 136 7.54 13.30 13.93
N ASN A 137 6.51 13.21 14.78
CA ASN A 137 6.62 12.54 16.07
C ASN A 137 6.79 11.03 15.92
N ALA A 138 6.10 10.42 14.95
CA ALA A 138 6.27 9.00 14.64
C ALA A 138 7.72 8.66 14.21
N PHE A 139 8.31 9.47 13.32
CA PHE A 139 9.73 9.33 12.97
C PHE A 139 10.62 9.42 14.20
N ARG A 140 10.43 10.44 15.04
CA ARG A 140 11.23 10.59 16.27
C ARG A 140 11.11 9.36 17.18
N THR A 141 9.91 8.85 17.39
CA THR A 141 9.66 7.67 18.22
C THR A 141 10.31 6.41 17.64
N VAL A 142 10.18 6.14 16.33
CA VAL A 142 10.82 4.98 15.69
C VAL A 142 12.34 5.02 15.88
N TYR A 143 12.94 6.20 15.69
CA TYR A 143 14.38 6.38 15.89
C TYR A 143 14.80 6.16 17.35
N GLN A 144 14.01 6.64 18.30
CA GLN A 144 14.31 6.48 19.74
C GLN A 144 14.16 5.03 20.22
N VAL A 145 13.21 4.27 19.67
CA VAL A 145 12.92 2.89 20.10
C VAL A 145 13.93 1.89 19.53
N GLY A 146 14.39 2.06 18.29
CA GLY A 146 15.24 1.06 17.64
C GLY A 146 16.22 1.59 16.60
N GLY A 147 16.46 2.90 16.57
CA GLY A 147 17.44 3.53 15.67
C GLY A 147 17.08 3.39 14.19
N VAL A 148 18.10 3.43 13.33
CA VAL A 148 17.95 3.41 11.87
C VAL A 148 17.45 2.05 11.37
N THR A 149 17.82 0.94 12.03
CA THR A 149 17.42 -0.41 11.62
C THR A 149 15.93 -0.68 11.84
N ALA A 150 15.28 0.02 12.78
CA ALA A 150 13.84 -0.08 13.01
C ALA A 150 13.00 0.33 11.79
N TYR A 151 13.47 1.29 10.98
CA TYR A 151 12.77 1.71 9.76
C TYR A 151 12.77 0.69 8.64
N PHE A 152 13.69 -0.28 8.68
CA PHE A 152 13.81 -1.33 7.67
C PHE A 152 13.37 -2.70 8.19
N ARG A 153 12.84 -2.78 9.43
CA ARG A 153 12.23 -4.00 9.95
C ARG A 153 10.96 -4.30 9.15
N GLY A 154 10.96 -5.43 8.45
CA GLY A 154 9.84 -5.88 7.62
C GLY A 154 10.00 -5.68 6.12
N VAL A 155 11.09 -5.04 5.64
CA VAL A 155 11.38 -4.89 4.20
C VAL A 155 11.35 -6.25 3.49
N GLN A 156 12.03 -7.25 4.06
CA GLN A 156 12.10 -8.59 3.46
C GLN A 156 10.72 -9.24 3.34
N ALA A 157 9.88 -9.13 4.38
CA ALA A 157 8.52 -9.66 4.34
C ALA A 157 7.68 -8.95 3.26
N ARG A 158 7.84 -7.62 3.12
CA ARG A 158 7.17 -6.82 2.10
C ARG A 158 7.57 -7.21 0.68
N VAL A 159 8.86 -7.41 0.44
CA VAL A 159 9.39 -7.84 -0.87
C VAL A 159 8.92 -9.27 -1.21
N ILE A 160 8.97 -10.19 -0.24
CA ILE A 160 8.52 -11.57 -0.44
C ILE A 160 7.03 -11.63 -0.74
N TYR A 161 6.19 -10.84 -0.05
CA TYR A 161 4.74 -10.82 -0.30
C TYR A 161 4.38 -10.37 -1.73
N GLN A 162 5.22 -9.54 -2.35
CA GLN A 162 4.98 -9.07 -3.71
C GLN A 162 5.11 -10.20 -4.76
N MET A 163 5.95 -11.21 -4.51
CA MET A 163 6.20 -12.29 -5.47
C MET A 163 4.95 -13.16 -5.73
N PRO A 164 4.27 -13.74 -4.72
CA PRO A 164 3.02 -14.48 -4.93
C PRO A 164 1.91 -13.60 -5.52
N SER A 165 1.76 -12.36 -5.04
CA SER A 165 0.73 -11.44 -5.55
C SER A 165 0.91 -11.19 -7.04
N THR A 166 2.15 -10.99 -7.49
CA THR A 166 2.47 -10.74 -8.91
C THR A 166 2.25 -12.00 -9.73
N ALA A 167 2.63 -13.17 -9.22
CA ALA A 167 2.38 -14.45 -9.88
C ALA A 167 0.89 -14.70 -10.12
N ILE A 168 0.06 -14.53 -9.08
CA ILE A 168 -1.40 -14.70 -9.18
C ILE A 168 -1.99 -13.73 -10.19
N ALA A 169 -1.63 -12.45 -10.13
CA ALA A 169 -2.16 -11.44 -11.05
C ALA A 169 -1.85 -11.78 -12.52
N TRP A 170 -0.62 -12.22 -12.81
CA TRP A 170 -0.21 -12.61 -14.15
C TRP A 170 -0.85 -13.92 -14.61
N SER A 171 -0.95 -14.93 -13.75
CA SER A 171 -1.63 -16.19 -14.08
C SER A 171 -3.10 -15.95 -14.45
N VAL A 172 -3.78 -15.10 -13.68
CA VAL A 172 -5.17 -14.73 -13.96
C VAL A 172 -5.28 -13.97 -15.28
N TYR A 173 -4.41 -12.97 -15.50
CA TYR A 173 -4.41 -12.19 -16.73
C TYR A 173 -4.20 -13.06 -17.98
N GLU A 174 -3.19 -13.93 -17.99
CA GLU A 174 -2.91 -14.81 -19.13
C GLU A 174 -4.04 -15.83 -19.36
N PHE A 175 -4.64 -16.37 -18.29
CA PHE A 175 -5.80 -17.26 -18.41
C PHE A 175 -6.99 -16.57 -19.10
N PHE A 176 -7.33 -15.35 -18.68
CA PHE A 176 -8.42 -14.59 -19.30
C PHE A 176 -8.09 -14.19 -20.74
N LYS A 177 -6.87 -13.75 -21.00
CA LYS A 177 -6.39 -13.41 -22.35
C LYS A 177 -6.45 -14.61 -23.29
N TYR A 178 -6.08 -15.79 -22.81
CA TYR A 178 -6.18 -17.03 -23.58
C TYR A 178 -7.64 -17.35 -23.95
N ILE A 179 -8.56 -17.28 -23.00
CA ILE A 179 -10.00 -17.55 -23.25
C ILE A 179 -10.58 -16.55 -24.27
N LEU A 180 -10.28 -15.27 -24.12
CA LEU A 180 -10.78 -14.22 -25.00
C LEU A 180 -10.24 -14.37 -26.42
N THR A 181 -8.93 -14.62 -26.56
CA THR A 181 -8.29 -14.82 -27.87
C THR A 181 -8.84 -16.07 -28.56
N LYS A 182 -8.95 -17.19 -27.83
CA LYS A 182 -9.51 -18.45 -28.34
C LYS A 182 -10.95 -18.27 -28.87
N ARG A 183 -11.80 -17.55 -28.14
CA ARG A 183 -13.17 -17.23 -28.59
C ARG A 183 -13.20 -16.33 -29.83
N GLN A 184 -12.26 -15.41 -29.98
CA GLN A 184 -12.15 -14.57 -31.17
C GLN A 184 -11.70 -15.37 -32.40
N GLU A 185 -10.77 -16.30 -32.22
CA GLU A 185 -10.30 -17.21 -33.27
C GLU A 185 -11.40 -18.18 -33.71
N GLU A 186 -12.11 -18.81 -32.76
CA GLU A 186 -13.28 -19.67 -33.05
C GLU A 186 -14.39 -18.91 -33.81
N ARG A 187 -14.65 -17.65 -33.44
CA ARG A 187 -15.59 -16.77 -34.17
C ARG A 187 -15.11 -16.39 -35.57
N ARG A 188 -13.80 -16.32 -35.81
CA ARG A 188 -13.22 -16.03 -37.13
C ARG A 188 -13.16 -17.27 -38.03
N ALA A 189 -12.94 -18.46 -37.46
CA ALA A 189 -12.87 -19.73 -38.19
C ALA A 189 -14.26 -20.30 -38.56
N GLY A 190 -15.32 -19.87 -37.86
CA GLY A 190 -16.71 -20.23 -38.19
C GLY A 190 -17.42 -19.30 -39.18
N LYS A 191 -16.69 -18.38 -39.82
CA LYS A 191 -17.12 -17.56 -40.96
C LYS A 191 -16.38 -17.98 -42.21
#